data_AF-A0A4Q1V6T1-F1
#
_entry.id   AF-A0A4Q1V6T1-F1
#
_cell.length_a   1.000
_cell.length_b   1.000
_cell.length_c   1.000
_cell.angle_alpha   90.00
_cell.angle_beta   90.00
_cell.angle_gamma   90.00
#
_symmetry.space_group_name_H-M   'P 1'
#
loop_
_entity.id
_entity.type
_entity.pdbx_description
1 polymer ?
#
loop_
_entity_poly.entity_id
_entity_poly.type
_entity_poly.pdbx_seq_one_letter_code
_entity_poly.pdbx_strand_id
1 'polypeptide(L)'
;MEFRQIKLANYTAFGEKVKAWAKGNDPIPGDLEELREQLAAAEVGATIPDNITKVKFIQADDDTWIVRLPAKQYLEASEKRLEEADYTLPAFYERTFRSKPHVEDKMKFQAERIADYTINGCG
;
A
#
# COMPACT_ATOMS: atom_id res chain seq x y z
N MET A 1 -6.62 19.79 -4.32
CA MET A 1 -7.31 18.53 -3.94
C MET A 1 -6.44 17.86 -2.89
N GLU A 2 -6.95 17.65 -1.67
CA GLU A 2 -6.19 16.88 -0.68
C GLU A 2 -6.15 15.42 -1.10
N PHE A 3 -4.96 14.93 -1.42
CA PHE A 3 -4.75 13.54 -1.80
C PHE A 3 -4.77 12.66 -0.55
N ARG A 4 -5.85 11.90 -0.39
CA ARG A 4 -6.00 10.97 0.73
C ARG A 4 -5.44 9.61 0.30
N GLN A 5 -4.51 9.08 1.09
CA GLN A 5 -4.00 7.72 0.93
C GLN A 5 -4.95 6.71 1.58
N ILE A 6 -4.95 5.47 1.08
CA ILE A 6 -5.58 4.35 1.80
C ILE A 6 -4.82 4.16 3.10
N LYS A 7 -5.54 4.12 4.23
CA LYS A 7 -4.97 3.84 5.55
C LYS A 7 -5.41 2.47 6.02
N LEU A 8 -4.50 1.72 6.62
CA LEU A 8 -4.76 0.41 7.22
C LEU A 8 -4.48 0.48 8.72
N ALA A 9 -5.40 -0.03 9.53
CA ALA A 9 -5.18 -0.19 10.97
C ALA A 9 -4.45 -1.51 11.26
N ASN A 10 -4.86 -2.59 10.61
CA ASN A 10 -4.31 -3.93 10.81
C ASN A 10 -3.59 -4.45 9.56
N TYR A 11 -2.29 -4.14 9.46
CA TYR A 11 -1.44 -4.59 8.35
C TYR A 11 -1.34 -6.12 8.26
N THR A 12 -1.40 -6.82 9.40
CA THR A 12 -1.35 -8.29 9.42
C THR A 12 -2.60 -8.88 8.78
N ALA A 13 -3.79 -8.41 9.18
CA ALA A 13 -5.04 -8.89 8.59
C ALA A 13 -5.13 -8.62 7.09
N PHE A 14 -4.67 -7.45 6.63
CA PHE A 14 -4.61 -7.16 5.20
C PHE A 14 -3.65 -8.10 4.47
N GLY A 15 -2.46 -8.32 5.03
CA GLY A 15 -1.47 -9.24 4.47
C GLY A 15 -1.99 -10.68 4.36
N GLU A 16 -2.68 -11.17 5.38
CA GLU A 16 -3.30 -12.51 5.35
C GLU A 16 -4.44 -12.60 4.32
N LYS A 17 -5.24 -11.54 4.13
CA LYS A 17 -6.24 -11.50 3.04
C LYS A 17 -5.59 -11.51 1.66
N VAL A 18 -4.54 -10.73 1.44
CA VAL A 18 -3.80 -10.77 0.17
C VAL A 18 -3.23 -12.17 -0.10
N LYS A 19 -2.70 -12.85 0.92
CA LYS A 19 -2.25 -14.25 0.79
C LYS A 19 -3.41 -15.21 0.47
N ALA A 20 -4.56 -15.04 1.12
CA ALA A 20 -5.74 -15.87 0.87
C ALA A 20 -6.25 -15.73 -0.56
N TRP A 21 -6.33 -14.51 -1.07
CA TRP A 21 -6.65 -14.22 -2.47
C TRP A 21 -5.66 -14.85 -3.44
N ALA A 22 -4.35 -14.63 -3.22
CA ALA A 22 -3.31 -15.15 -4.11
C ALA A 22 -3.27 -16.69 -4.16
N LYS A 23 -3.61 -17.36 -3.05
CA LYS A 23 -3.66 -18.83 -2.95
C LYS A 23 -5.00 -19.43 -3.40
N GLY A 24 -5.99 -18.60 -3.71
CA GLY A 24 -7.34 -19.05 -4.08
C GLY A 24 -8.16 -19.59 -2.90
N ASN A 25 -7.78 -19.29 -1.66
CA ASN A 25 -8.57 -19.66 -0.48
C ASN A 25 -9.82 -18.76 -0.33
N ASP A 26 -9.69 -17.49 -0.73
CA ASP A 26 -10.78 -16.51 -0.77
C ASP A 26 -10.93 -15.97 -2.20
N PRO A 27 -12.15 -15.63 -2.64
CA PRO A 27 -12.35 -15.00 -3.94
C PRO A 27 -11.76 -13.58 -3.97
N ILE A 28 -11.05 -13.27 -5.06
CA ILE A 28 -10.59 -11.91 -5.33
C ILE A 28 -11.81 -11.00 -5.52
N PRO A 29 -11.91 -9.85 -4.83
CA PRO A 29 -13.03 -8.93 -5.01
C PRO A 29 -13.16 -8.44 -6.46
N GLY A 30 -14.38 -8.44 -7.00
CA GLY A 30 -14.69 -7.93 -8.34
C GLY A 30 -14.77 -6.41 -8.40
N ASP A 31 -15.12 -5.76 -7.29
CA ASP A 31 -15.26 -4.31 -7.20
C ASP A 31 -14.88 -3.74 -5.81
N LEU A 32 -15.14 -2.44 -5.62
CA LEU A 32 -14.84 -1.76 -4.35
C LEU A 32 -15.83 -2.09 -3.23
N GLU A 33 -17.06 -2.48 -3.53
CA GLU A 33 -18.05 -2.84 -2.52
C GLU A 33 -17.67 -4.17 -1.91
N GLU A 34 -17.45 -5.20 -2.74
CA GLU A 34 -16.97 -6.51 -2.30
C GLU A 34 -15.63 -6.40 -1.56
N LEU A 35 -14.72 -5.53 -2.02
CA LEU A 35 -13.46 -5.28 -1.32
C LEU A 35 -13.73 -4.73 0.10
N ARG A 36 -14.63 -3.75 0.25
CA ARG A 36 -14.93 -3.17 1.56
C ARG A 36 -15.55 -4.20 2.50
N GLU A 37 -16.46 -5.04 2.00
CA GLU A 37 -17.06 -6.12 2.78
C GLU A 37 -16.01 -7.12 3.26
N GLN A 38 -15.14 -7.60 2.37
CA GLN A 38 -14.09 -8.55 2.74
C GLN A 38 -13.08 -7.94 3.73
N LEU A 39 -12.73 -6.65 3.59
CA LEU A 39 -11.84 -5.95 4.52
C LEU A 39 -12.49 -5.70 5.88
N ALA A 40 -13.80 -5.44 5.92
CA ALA A 40 -14.55 -5.28 7.15
C ALA A 40 -14.69 -6.62 7.89
N ALA A 41 -15.04 -7.69 7.18
CA ALA A 41 -15.14 -9.05 7.73
C ALA A 41 -13.80 -9.56 8.30
N ALA A 42 -12.69 -9.09 7.75
CA ALA A 42 -11.34 -9.42 8.19
C ALA A 42 -10.77 -8.46 9.24
N GLU A 43 -11.55 -7.49 9.71
CA GLU A 43 -11.14 -6.49 10.71
C GLU A 43 -9.85 -5.74 10.33
N VAL A 44 -9.67 -5.46 9.03
CA VAL A 44 -8.48 -4.75 8.52
C VAL A 44 -8.47 -3.29 8.98
N GLY A 45 -9.65 -2.70 9.19
CA GLY A 45 -9.81 -1.28 9.51
C GLY A 45 -9.29 -0.38 8.38
N ALA A 46 -9.55 -0.77 7.13
CA ALA A 46 -9.13 -0.01 5.95
C ALA A 46 -10.01 1.24 5.75
N THR A 47 -9.39 2.40 5.62
CA THR A 47 -10.07 3.62 5.17
C THR A 47 -9.70 3.88 3.72
N ILE A 48 -10.65 3.60 2.80
CA ILE A 48 -10.50 3.87 1.36
C ILE A 48 -11.20 5.19 1.04
N PRO A 49 -10.46 6.24 0.62
CA PRO A 49 -11.01 7.54 0.26
C PRO A 49 -12.02 7.51 -0.90
N ASP A 50 -13.00 8.43 -0.87
CA ASP A 50 -14.09 8.49 -1.87
C ASP A 50 -13.62 8.79 -3.30
N ASN A 51 -12.45 9.40 -3.45
CA ASN A 51 -11.85 9.65 -4.77
C ASN A 51 -11.29 8.38 -5.42
N ILE A 52 -11.20 7.26 -4.70
CA ILE A 52 -10.86 5.95 -5.25
C ILE A 52 -12.17 5.26 -5.62
N THR A 53 -12.46 5.23 -6.91
CA THR A 53 -13.71 4.69 -7.46
C THR A 53 -13.54 3.35 -8.19
N LYS A 54 -12.30 2.92 -8.39
CA LYS A 54 -11.96 1.67 -9.08
C LYS A 54 -10.85 0.93 -8.34
N VAL A 55 -10.92 -0.39 -8.37
CA VAL A 55 -9.84 -1.28 -7.93
C VAL A 55 -9.49 -2.22 -9.07
N LYS A 56 -8.20 -2.56 -9.18
CA LYS A 56 -7.71 -3.58 -10.11
C LYS A 56 -6.79 -4.51 -9.35
N PHE A 57 -7.15 -5.79 -9.30
CA PHE A 57 -6.28 -6.84 -8.79
C PHE A 57 -5.44 -7.37 -9.95
N ILE A 58 -4.14 -7.53 -9.72
CA ILE A 58 -3.21 -8.10 -10.69
C ILE A 58 -2.39 -9.15 -9.95
N GLN A 59 -2.50 -10.39 -10.42
CA GLN A 59 -1.72 -11.53 -9.95
C GLN A 59 -0.72 -11.87 -11.04
N ALA A 60 0.57 -11.89 -10.70
CA ALA A 60 1.62 -12.35 -11.60
C ALA A 60 1.59 -13.87 -11.70
N ASP A 61 2.00 -14.37 -12.86
CA ASP A 61 2.49 -15.73 -13.09
C ASP A 61 4.03 -15.74 -13.04
N ASP A 62 4.64 -16.90 -13.22
CA ASP A 62 6.08 -17.10 -13.05
C ASP A 62 6.93 -16.43 -14.16
N ASP A 63 6.32 -16.00 -15.27
CA ASP A 63 6.98 -15.42 -16.44
C ASP A 63 6.63 -13.95 -16.72
N THR A 64 5.66 -13.36 -16.01
CA THR A 64 5.28 -11.95 -16.16
C THR A 64 5.78 -11.08 -15.01
N TRP A 65 6.65 -10.13 -15.34
CA TRP A 65 7.04 -9.07 -14.42
C TRP A 65 6.05 -7.88 -14.48
N ILE A 66 5.45 -7.54 -13.33
CA ILE A 66 4.55 -6.38 -13.20
C ILE A 66 5.30 -5.18 -12.65
N VAL A 67 5.52 -4.16 -13.49
CA VAL A 67 6.11 -2.87 -13.08
C VAL A 67 4.99 -1.86 -12.81
N ARG A 68 4.82 -1.47 -11.53
CA ARG A 68 3.79 -0.49 -11.13
C ARG A 68 4.36 0.92 -11.14
N LEU A 69 3.76 1.81 -11.92
CA LEU A 69 4.11 3.24 -11.93
C LEU A 69 3.14 4.03 -11.06
N PRO A 70 3.61 4.94 -10.19
CA PRO A 70 2.73 5.84 -9.46
C PRO A 70 2.06 6.82 -10.44
N ALA A 71 0.86 7.28 -10.10
CA ALA A 71 0.24 8.38 -10.83
C ALA A 71 1.11 9.64 -10.69
N LYS A 72 1.37 10.35 -11.81
CA LYS A 72 2.20 11.57 -11.83
C LYS A 72 1.85 12.55 -10.72
N GLN A 73 0.56 12.86 -10.58
CA GLN A 73 0.06 13.79 -9.57
C GLN A 73 0.32 13.32 -8.13
N TYR A 74 0.33 12.00 -7.89
CA TYR A 74 0.63 11.44 -6.57
C TYR A 74 2.13 11.56 -6.25
N LEU A 75 2.99 11.32 -7.24
CA LEU A 75 4.43 11.48 -7.09
C LEU A 75 4.78 12.94 -6.78
N GLU A 76 4.33 13.88 -7.61
CA GLU A 76 4.56 15.33 -7.42
C GLU A 76 4.03 15.83 -6.08
N ALA A 77 2.81 15.42 -5.69
CA ALA A 77 2.24 15.80 -4.40
C ALA A 77 3.01 15.17 -3.21
N SER A 78 3.61 14.00 -3.41
CA SER A 78 4.40 13.35 -2.37
C SER A 78 5.76 14.01 -2.21
N GLU A 79 6.44 14.32 -3.30
CA GLU A 79 7.72 15.04 -3.31
C GLU A 79 7.55 16.40 -2.64
N LYS A 80 6.52 17.18 -3.03
CA LYS A 80 6.22 18.46 -2.39
C LYS A 80 5.97 18.34 -0.88
N ARG A 81 5.28 17.28 -0.44
CA ARG A 81 5.04 17.06 1.00
C ARG A 81 6.33 16.78 1.77
N LEU A 82 7.29 16.09 1.16
CA LEU A 82 8.56 15.74 1.81
C LEU A 82 9.49 16.96 1.99
N GLU A 83 9.23 18.06 1.28
CA GLU A 83 9.88 19.35 1.54
C GLU A 83 9.50 19.92 2.91
N GLU A 84 8.26 19.67 3.35
CA GLU A 84 7.68 20.29 4.55
C GLU A 84 7.52 19.32 5.74
N ALA A 85 7.42 18.01 5.47
CA ALA A 85 7.12 16.99 6.47
C ALA A 85 8.15 15.87 6.52
N ASP A 86 8.18 15.13 7.63
CA ASP A 86 9.00 13.93 7.75
C ASP A 86 8.44 12.76 6.96
N TYR A 87 9.34 11.90 6.50
CA TYR A 87 8.95 10.64 5.88
C TYR A 87 8.44 9.69 6.96
N THR A 88 7.12 9.45 6.99
CA THR A 88 6.51 8.58 7.99
C THR A 88 6.51 7.13 7.53
N LEU A 89 7.06 6.24 8.36
CA LEU A 89 7.01 4.80 8.14
C LEU A 89 5.76 4.20 8.80
N PRO A 90 5.22 3.09 8.26
CA PRO A 90 4.16 2.34 8.91
C PRO A 90 4.50 1.96 10.36
N ALA A 91 3.50 1.96 11.24
CA ALA A 91 3.67 1.72 12.68
C ALA A 91 4.34 0.38 13.03
N PHE A 92 4.26 -0.63 12.14
CA PHE A 92 4.92 -1.90 12.37
C PHE A 92 6.45 -1.81 12.34
N TYR A 93 7.06 -0.80 11.70
CA TYR A 93 8.52 -0.60 11.74
C TYR A 93 8.98 -0.29 13.16
N GLU A 94 8.33 0.67 13.83
CA GLU A 94 8.65 1.04 15.20
C GLU A 94 8.43 -0.14 16.17
N ARG A 95 7.34 -0.89 15.98
CA ARG A 95 7.08 -2.11 16.75
C ARG A 95 8.18 -3.17 16.58
N THR A 96 8.62 -3.42 15.34
CA THR A 96 9.60 -4.48 15.02
C THR A 96 11.01 -4.11 15.48
N PHE A 97 11.44 -2.88 15.20
CA PHE A 97 12.80 -2.43 15.53
C PHE A 97 12.92 -1.82 16.93
N ARG A 98 11.79 -1.64 17.65
CA ARG A 98 11.72 -1.01 18.98
C ARG A 98 12.33 0.39 19.01
N SER A 99 12.31 1.08 17.87
CA SER A 99 12.84 2.42 17.69
C SER A 99 12.06 3.09 16.57
N LYS A 100 11.73 4.37 16.71
CA LYS A 100 11.17 5.17 15.62
C LYS A 100 12.28 5.51 14.62
N PRO A 101 12.32 4.92 13.42
CA PRO A 101 13.40 5.18 12.47
C PRO A 101 13.26 6.62 11.97
N HIS A 102 14.39 7.34 11.90
CA HIS A 102 14.46 8.65 11.28
C HIS A 102 15.03 8.51 9.86
N VAL A 103 14.39 9.18 8.91
CA VAL A 103 14.84 9.20 7.50
C VAL A 103 15.45 10.55 7.24
N GLU A 104 16.78 10.60 7.13
CA GLU A 104 17.53 11.83 6.89
C GLU A 104 17.30 12.34 5.46
N ASP A 105 17.67 11.55 4.44
CA ASP A 105 17.46 11.88 3.03
C ASP A 105 16.11 11.33 2.54
N LYS A 106 15.07 12.15 2.71
CA LYS A 106 13.68 11.80 2.40
C LYS A 106 13.46 11.50 0.91
N MET A 107 14.14 12.21 0.01
CA MET A 107 13.97 12.07 -1.44
C MET A 107 14.68 10.80 -1.93
N LYS A 108 15.91 10.56 -1.46
CA LYS A 108 16.61 9.31 -1.73
C LYS A 108 15.82 8.11 -1.20
N PHE A 109 15.35 8.18 0.04
CA PHE A 109 14.58 7.11 0.64
C PHE A 109 13.24 6.88 -0.08
N GLN A 110 12.58 7.94 -0.56
CA GLN A 110 11.39 7.80 -1.40
C GLN A 110 11.70 7.03 -2.70
N ALA A 111 12.81 7.32 -3.37
CA ALA A 111 13.23 6.61 -4.57
C ALA A 111 13.53 5.13 -4.30
N GLU A 112 14.23 4.83 -3.20
CA GLU A 112 14.49 3.46 -2.73
C GLU A 112 13.19 2.70 -2.44
N ARG A 113 12.20 3.36 -1.81
CA ARG A 113 10.88 2.78 -1.54
C ARG A 113 10.06 2.56 -2.81
N ILE A 114 10.10 3.49 -3.76
CA ILE A 114 9.44 3.30 -5.06
C ILE A 114 10.04 2.09 -5.78
N ALA A 115 11.36 1.95 -5.81
CA ALA A 115 12.02 0.77 -6.36
C ALA A 115 11.55 -0.51 -5.64
N ASP A 116 11.62 -0.55 -4.31
CA ASP A 116 11.17 -1.66 -3.46
C ASP A 116 9.74 -2.12 -3.81
N TYR A 117 8.77 -1.20 -3.84
CA TYR A 117 7.37 -1.51 -4.19
C TYR A 117 7.13 -1.85 -5.67
N THR A 118 8.07 -1.50 -6.56
CA THR A 118 7.92 -1.71 -8.01
C THR A 118 8.54 -3.04 -8.43
N ILE A 119 9.64 -3.45 -7.80
CA ILE A 119 10.36 -4.67 -8.16
C ILE A 119 9.93 -5.88 -7.34
N ASN A 120 9.58 -5.70 -6.07
CA ASN A 120 9.21 -6.80 -5.21
C ASN A 120 7.77 -7.24 -5.51
N GLY A 121 7.60 -8.53 -5.82
CA GLY A 121 6.30 -9.18 -5.79
C GLY A 121 5.73 -9.16 -4.37
N CYS A 122 4.41 -9.22 -4.23
CA CYS A 122 3.77 -9.35 -2.92
C CYS A 122 4.16 -10.72 -2.30
N GLY A 123 5.22 -10.77 -1.48
CA GLY A 123 5.77 -11.99 -0.87
C GLY A 123 6.63 -11.70 0.35
#